data_AF-A0A7W2SDW2-F1
#
_entry.id   AF-A0A7W2SDW2-F1
#
_cell.length_a   1.000
_cell.length_b   1.000
_cell.length_c   1.000
_cell.angle_alpha   90.00
_cell.angle_beta   90.00
_cell.angle_gamma   90.00
#
_symmetry.space_group_name_H-M   'P 1'
#
loop_
_entity.id
_entity.type
_entity.pdbx_description
1 polymer ?
#
loop_
_entity_poly.entity_id
_entity_poly.type
_entity_poly.pdbx_seq_one_letter_code
_entity_poly.pdbx_strand_id
1 'polypeptide(L)'
;MAFNKLLSLEIIQLNSQDSVVSLVWGDKLIGNPEQKILHGGVTASALDLASGLVAAANILTQLAELSPEIIAQSLSRLSTIDLRTDF
;
A
#
# COMPACT_ATOMS: atom_id res chain seq x y z
N MET A 1 -5.37 -7.38 0.16
CA MET A 1 -4.76 -8.23 1.21
C MET A 1 -5.60 -8.19 2.49
N ALA A 2 -5.56 -9.23 3.34
CA ALA A 2 -6.37 -9.28 4.56
C ALA A 2 -6.05 -8.15 5.55
N PHE A 3 -4.76 -7.82 5.71
CA PHE A 3 -4.30 -6.73 6.57
C PHE A 3 -4.80 -5.35 6.11
N ASN A 4 -4.76 -5.06 4.80
CA ASN A 4 -5.29 -3.80 4.26
C ASN A 4 -6.79 -3.63 4.54
N LYS A 5 -7.56 -4.73 4.46
CA LYS A 5 -8.98 -4.73 4.82
C LYS A 5 -9.18 -4.48 6.32
N LEU A 6 -8.32 -5.05 7.17
CA LEU A 6 -8.35 -4.80 8.61
C LEU A 6 -8.13 -3.31 8.93
N LEU A 7 -7.25 -2.64 8.19
CA LEU A 7 -6.96 -1.21 8.36
C LEU A 7 -7.92 -0.27 7.61
N SER A 8 -8.93 -0.82 6.91
CA SER A 8 -9.84 -0.04 6.06
C SER A 8 -9.10 0.80 5.00
N LEU A 9 -8.02 0.24 4.43
CA LEU A 9 -7.26 0.83 3.33
C LEU A 9 -7.90 0.49 1.99
N GLU A 10 -8.16 1.52 1.19
CA GLU A 10 -8.80 1.42 -0.13
C GLU A 10 -7.90 2.00 -1.21
N ILE A 11 -7.75 1.28 -2.31
CA ILE A 11 -6.98 1.76 -3.46
C ILE A 11 -7.92 2.55 -4.35
N ILE A 12 -7.68 3.86 -4.47
CA ILE A 12 -8.48 4.78 -5.28
C ILE A 12 -7.89 4.92 -6.67
N GLN A 13 -6.56 4.91 -6.79
CA GLN A 13 -5.85 5.04 -8.05
C GLN A 13 -4.60 4.18 -8.07
N LEU A 14 -4.31 3.61 -9.24
CA LEU A 14 -3.11 2.83 -9.52
C LEU A 14 -2.57 3.20 -10.90
N ASN A 15 -1.40 3.80 -10.96
CA ASN A 15 -0.63 3.94 -12.19
C ASN A 15 0.89 3.81 -11.91
N SER A 16 1.71 3.83 -12.96
CA SER A 16 3.16 3.60 -12.85
C SER A 16 3.97 4.80 -12.33
N GLN A 17 3.33 5.96 -12.15
CA GLN A 17 3.94 7.21 -11.67
C GLN A 17 3.45 7.60 -10.27
N ASP A 18 2.18 7.34 -9.97
CA ASP A 18 1.53 7.61 -8.70
C ASP A 18 0.44 6.56 -8.37
N SER A 19 0.12 6.48 -7.08
CA SER A 19 -1.02 5.72 -6.58
C SER A 19 -1.69 6.51 -5.45
N VAL A 20 -2.98 6.27 -5.26
CA VAL A 20 -3.75 6.91 -4.19
C VAL A 20 -4.39 5.83 -3.34
N VAL A 21 -4.07 5.85 -2.04
CA VAL A 21 -4.67 5.00 -1.03
C VAL A 21 -5.46 5.88 -0.06
N SER A 22 -6.73 5.54 0.13
CA SER A 22 -7.60 6.15 1.13
C SER A 22 -7.65 5.29 2.39
N LEU A 23 -7.84 5.93 3.53
CA LEU A 23 -8.07 5.29 4.82
C LEU A 23 -9.43 5.77 5.35
N VAL A 24 -10.35 4.84 5.57
CA VAL A 24 -11.61 5.15 6.26
C VAL A 24 -11.38 5.12 7.76
N TRP A 25 -11.66 6.25 8.43
CA TRP A 25 -11.49 6.38 9.88
C TRP A 25 -12.31 5.33 10.66
N GLY A 26 -11.73 4.82 11.73
CA GLY A 26 -12.43 4.01 12.73
C GLY A 26 -11.65 3.95 14.04
N ASP A 27 -12.36 3.86 15.17
CA ASP A 27 -11.75 3.98 16.51
C ASP A 27 -10.64 2.95 16.79
N LYS A 28 -10.69 1.78 16.12
CA LYS A 28 -9.63 0.76 16.16
C LYS A 28 -8.27 1.24 15.62
N LEU A 29 -8.23 2.38 14.93
CA LEU A 29 -7.02 2.95 14.33
C LEU A 29 -6.37 4.02 15.21
N ILE A 30 -6.99 4.37 16.33
CA ILE A 30 -6.48 5.39 17.26
C ILE A 30 -5.22 4.86 17.95
N GLY A 31 -4.15 5.64 17.92
CA GLY A 31 -2.91 5.34 18.62
C GLY A 31 -2.91 5.85 20.05
N ASN A 32 -3.15 7.16 20.21
CA ASN A 32 -3.30 7.78 21.53
C ASN A 32 -4.80 8.05 21.79
N PRO A 33 -5.43 7.34 22.74
CA PRO A 33 -6.85 7.50 23.05
C PRO A 33 -7.23 8.92 23.51
N GLU A 34 -6.37 9.57 24.31
CA GLU A 34 -6.63 10.91 24.86
C GLU A 34 -6.62 11.96 23.75
N GLN A 35 -5.68 11.85 22.82
CA GLN A 35 -5.51 12.81 21.72
C GLN A 35 -6.37 12.47 20.49
N LYS A 36 -6.93 11.26 20.42
CA LYS A 36 -7.68 10.73 19.27
C LYS A 36 -6.93 10.85 17.94
N ILE A 37 -5.62 10.64 17.98
CA ILE A 37 -4.77 10.67 16.78
C ILE A 37 -4.59 9.27 16.19
N LEU A 38 -4.35 9.23 14.88
CA LEU A 38 -4.08 7.99 14.15
C LEU A 38 -2.79 7.33 14.68
N HIS A 39 -2.82 6.01 14.83
CA HIS A 39 -1.62 5.25 15.21
C HIS A 39 -0.57 5.34 14.10
N GLY A 40 0.68 5.68 14.44
CA GLY A 40 1.76 5.87 13.44
C GLY A 40 2.00 4.64 12.55
N GLY A 41 1.82 3.43 13.09
CA GLY A 41 1.88 2.18 12.31
C GLY A 41 0.81 2.05 11.22
N VAL A 42 -0.36 2.71 11.37
CA VAL A 42 -1.39 2.74 10.32
C VAL A 42 -0.94 3.63 9.18
N THR A 43 -0.38 4.82 9.49
CA THR A 43 0.23 5.70 8.49
C THR A 43 1.37 4.99 7.75
N ALA A 44 2.28 4.34 8.48
CA ALA A 44 3.38 3.60 7.86
C ALA A 44 2.89 2.48 6.94
N SER A 45 1.86 1.74 7.35
CA SER A 45 1.25 0.69 6.51
C SER A 45 0.59 1.24 5.25
N ALA A 46 -0.03 2.42 5.32
CA ALA A 46 -0.62 3.09 4.16
C ALA A 46 0.46 3.56 3.17
N LEU A 47 1.56 4.11 3.68
CA LEU A 47 2.72 4.53 2.88
C LEU A 47 3.41 3.33 2.21
N ASP A 48 3.59 2.24 2.95
CA ASP A 48 4.13 0.99 2.41
C ASP A 48 3.26 0.45 1.25
N LEU A 49 1.94 0.39 1.45
CA LEU A 49 1.01 -0.04 0.42
C LEU A 49 1.05 0.86 -0.82
N ALA A 50 0.98 2.17 -0.64
CA ALA A 50 0.98 3.12 -1.76
C ALA A 50 2.28 3.01 -2.58
N SER A 51 3.44 2.92 -1.91
CA SER A 51 4.73 2.79 -2.58
C SER A 51 4.87 1.45 -3.32
N GLY A 52 4.45 0.35 -2.69
CA GLY A 52 4.41 -0.98 -3.30
C GLY A 52 3.50 -1.05 -4.53
N LEU A 53 2.39 -0.32 -4.53
CA LEU A 53 1.48 -0.22 -5.67
C LEU A 53 2.12 0.49 -6.87
N VAL A 54 2.84 1.59 -6.64
CA VAL A 54 3.58 2.28 -7.72
C VAL A 54 4.68 1.37 -8.28
N ALA A 55 5.43 0.69 -7.41
CA ALA A 55 6.45 -0.26 -7.83
C ALA A 55 5.86 -1.43 -8.64
N ALA A 56 4.75 -2.02 -8.17
CA ALA A 56 4.03 -3.06 -8.90
C ALA A 56 3.56 -2.58 -10.27
N ALA A 57 2.90 -1.43 -10.34
CA ALA A 57 2.42 -0.86 -11.59
C ALA A 57 3.57 -0.60 -12.57
N ASN A 58 4.71 -0.11 -12.08
CA ASN A 58 5.89 0.12 -12.90
C ASN A 58 6.46 -1.20 -13.48
N ILE A 59 6.56 -2.26 -12.67
CA ILE A 59 6.95 -3.60 -13.15
C ILE A 59 6.02 -4.06 -14.27
N LEU A 60 4.70 -3.92 -14.07
CA LEU A 60 3.71 -4.35 -15.06
C LEU A 60 3.82 -3.59 -16.38
N THR A 61 4.14 -2.28 -16.35
CA THR A 61 4.32 -1.49 -17.57
C THR A 61 5.54 -1.88 -18.40
N GLN A 62 6.50 -2.62 -17.83
CA GLN A 62 7.70 -3.08 -18.53
C GLN A 62 7.55 -4.48 -19.12
N LEU A 63 6.46 -5.18 -18.84
CA LEU A 63 6.21 -6.52 -19.38
C LEU A 63 5.76 -6.43 -20.85
N ALA A 64 6.35 -7.28 -21.70
CA ALA A 64 5.95 -7.38 -23.10
C ALA A 64 4.54 -7.99 -23.27
N GLU A 65 4.10 -8.78 -22.29
CA GLU A 65 2.79 -9.44 -22.29
C GLU A 65 2.23 -9.50 -20.86
N LEU A 66 0.90 -9.35 -20.74
CA LEU A 66 0.17 -9.36 -19.47
C LEU A 66 -0.67 -10.64 -19.33
N SER A 67 -0.01 -11.80 -19.24
CA SER A 67 -0.68 -13.05 -18.86
C SER A 67 -0.70 -13.24 -17.34
N PRO A 68 -1.71 -13.94 -16.77
CA PRO A 68 -1.78 -14.19 -15.32
C PRO A 68 -0.50 -14.82 -14.75
N GLU A 69 0.13 -15.74 -15.49
CA GLU A 69 1.35 -16.43 -15.08
C GLU A 69 2.55 -15.48 -15.01
N ILE A 70 2.73 -14.63 -16.04
CA ILE A 70 3.82 -13.65 -16.10
C ILE A 70 3.62 -12.57 -15.02
N ILE A 71 2.38 -12.11 -14.82
CA ILE A 71 2.04 -11.16 -13.75
C ILE A 71 2.36 -11.76 -12.39
N ALA A 72 1.91 -12.99 -12.11
CA ALA A 72 2.18 -13.64 -10.83
C ALA A 72 3.68 -13.83 -10.61
N GLN A 73 4.42 -14.27 -11.62
CA GLN A 73 5.87 -14.47 -11.53
C GLN A 73 6.61 -13.15 -11.29
N SER A 74 6.27 -12.08 -12.01
CA SER A 74 6.92 -10.78 -11.88
C SER A 74 6.65 -10.13 -10.52
N LEU A 75 5.42 -10.23 -10.01
CA LEU A 75 5.06 -9.68 -8.70
C LEU A 75 5.49 -10.56 -7.52
N SER A 76 5.83 -11.84 -7.73
CA SER A 76 6.21 -12.78 -6.65
C SER A 76 7.43 -12.36 -5.84
N ARG A 77 8.29 -11.50 -6.42
CA ARG A 77 9.52 -11.00 -5.79
C ARG A 77 9.39 -9.58 -5.25
N LEU A 78 8.23 -8.94 -5.43
CA LEU A 78 7.99 -7.60 -4.94
C LEU A 78 8.00 -7.62 -3.41
N SER A 79 8.90 -6.84 -2.83
CA SER A 79 9.02 -6.69 -1.37
C SER A 79 9.60 -5.32 -1.04
N THR A 80 9.18 -4.76 0.09
CA THR A 80 9.75 -3.54 0.64
C THR A 80 11.10 -3.87 1.26
N ILE A 81 12.18 -3.25 0.75
CA ILE A 81 13.55 -3.44 1.27
C ILE A 81 13.76 -2.56 2.49
N ASP A 82 13.33 -1.30 2.41
CA ASP A 82 13.43 -0.30 3.46
C ASP A 82 12.21 0.63 3.39
N LEU A 83 11.78 1.13 4.55
CA LEU A 83 10.72 2.12 4.66
C LEU A 83 11.11 3.14 5.73
N ARG A 84 11.27 4.39 5.29
CA ARG A 84 11.44 5.54 6.17
C ARG A 84 10.16 6.34 6.24
N THR A 85 9.74 6.67 7.46
CA THR A 85 8.61 7.56 7.72
C THR A 85 9.08 8.68 8.64
N ASP A 86 8.72 9.91 8.29
CA ASP A 86 9.00 11.10 9.07
C ASP A 86 7.64 11.70 9.47
N PHE A 87 7.38 11.79 10.79
CA PHE A 87 6.10 12.20 11.38
C PHE A 87 6.17 13.59 11.98
#